data_AF-A0A7Y8JM76-F1
#
_entry.id   AF-A0A7Y8JM76-F1
#
_cell.length_a   1.000
_cell.length_b   1.000
_cell.length_c   1.000
_cell.angle_alpha   90.00
_cell.angle_beta   90.00
_cell.angle_gamma   90.00
#
_symmetry.space_group_name_H-M   'P 1'
#
loop_
_entity.id
_entity.type
_entity.pdbx_description
1 polymer ?
#
loop_
_entity_poly.entity_id
_entity_poly.type
_entity_poly.pdbx_seq_one_letter_code
_entity_poly.pdbx_strand_id
1 'polypeptide(L)'
;MGKRKTVWPTDREVRLRFILFAVIDVASAQGVPAEVLLTAHKLLRDSPAESQLRKALADILACDEMAGFSFLRGSEADDFMRTIEPLTDATDHQVLLSG
;
A
#
# COMPACT_ATOMS: atom_id res chain seq x y z
N MET A 1 -18.83 15.86 -27.79
CA MET A 1 -17.89 16.09 -26.67
C MET A 1 -18.54 15.55 -25.39
N GLY A 2 -18.11 14.38 -24.92
CA GLY A 2 -18.68 13.74 -23.73
C GLY A 2 -18.18 14.43 -22.46
N LYS A 3 -19.09 14.87 -21.59
CA LYS A 3 -18.77 15.40 -20.27
C LYS A 3 -18.00 14.33 -19.50
N ARG A 4 -16.70 14.55 -19.22
CA ARG A 4 -15.95 13.70 -18.29
C ARG A 4 -16.64 13.81 -16.95
N LYS A 5 -17.30 12.74 -16.50
CA LYS A 5 -17.80 12.65 -15.14
C LYS A 5 -16.59 12.72 -14.21
N THR A 6 -16.50 13.77 -13.40
CA THR A 6 -15.52 13.82 -12.31
C THR A 6 -15.93 12.75 -11.32
N VAL A 7 -15.24 11.61 -11.34
CA VAL A 7 -15.38 10.59 -10.30
C VAL A 7 -14.49 11.04 -9.16
N TRP A 8 -15.10 11.32 -8.01
CA TRP A 8 -14.37 11.68 -6.81
C TRP A 8 -13.70 10.42 -6.22
N PRO A 9 -12.46 10.54 -5.73
CA PRO A 9 -11.82 9.43 -5.03
C PRO A 9 -12.61 9.10 -3.76
N THR A 10 -12.66 7.82 -3.45
CA THR A 10 -13.21 7.30 -2.20
C THR A 10 -12.30 7.66 -1.03
N ASP A 11 -12.85 7.62 0.19
CA ASP A 11 -12.05 7.81 1.42
C ASP A 11 -10.87 6.82 1.50
N ARG A 12 -11.07 5.57 1.09
CA ARG A 12 -10.00 4.55 1.02
C ARG A 12 -8.88 4.96 0.06
N GLU A 13 -9.23 5.43 -1.14
CA GLU A 13 -8.25 5.88 -2.13
C GLU A 13 -7.49 7.11 -1.63
N VAL A 14 -8.18 8.04 -0.97
CA VAL A 14 -7.53 9.21 -0.36
C VAL A 14 -6.51 8.76 0.69
N ARG A 15 -6.89 7.91 1.64
CA ARG A 15 -5.97 7.40 2.68
C ARG A 15 -4.78 6.64 2.09
N LEU A 16 -5.02 5.75 1.12
CA LEU A 16 -3.96 5.00 0.44
C LEU A 16 -2.96 5.91 -0.27
N ARG A 17 -3.40 7.04 -0.82
CA ARG A 17 -2.48 8.02 -1.43
C ARG A 17 -1.58 8.68 -0.41
N PHE A 18 -2.13 9.05 0.76
CA PHE A 18 -1.32 9.60 1.85
C PHE A 18 -0.31 8.57 2.37
N ILE A 19 -0.74 7.33 2.55
CA ILE A 19 0.14 6.23 2.99
C ILE A 19 1.23 5.99 1.94
N LEU A 20 0.88 5.87 0.66
CA LEU A 20 1.85 5.69 -0.41
C LEU A 20 2.84 6.86 -0.50
N PHE A 21 2.38 8.09 -0.35
CA PHE A 21 3.26 9.26 -0.31
C PHE A 21 4.27 9.20 0.84
N ALA A 22 3.82 8.84 2.06
CA ALA A 22 4.70 8.69 3.21
C ALA A 22 5.68 7.52 3.06
N VAL A 23 5.22 6.39 2.50
CA VAL A 23 6.08 5.23 2.23
C VAL A 23 7.15 5.56 1.18
N ILE A 24 6.81 6.34 0.14
CA ILE A 24 7.80 6.77 -0.85
C ILE A 24 8.90 7.63 -0.20
N ASP A 25 8.55 8.52 0.73
CA ASP A 25 9.55 9.33 1.45
C ASP A 25 10.51 8.45 2.27
N VAL A 26 9.98 7.50 3.04
CA VAL A 26 10.79 6.54 3.81
C VAL A 26 11.64 5.66 2.88
N ALA A 27 11.06 5.11 1.82
CA ALA A 27 11.74 4.27 0.86
C ALA A 27 12.87 5.02 0.12
N SER A 28 12.65 6.30 -0.18
CA SER A 28 13.67 7.17 -0.74
C SER A 28 14.83 7.37 0.23
N ALA A 29 14.57 7.49 1.53
CA ALA A 29 15.62 7.60 2.55
C ALA A 29 16.37 6.28 2.76
N GLN A 30 15.71 5.13 2.56
CA GLN A 30 16.31 3.79 2.67
C GLN A 30 17.10 3.36 1.42
N GLY A 31 16.99 4.10 0.31
CA GLY A 31 17.77 3.85 -0.91
C GLY A 31 17.10 2.94 -1.93
N VAL A 32 15.78 2.74 -1.83
CA VAL A 32 15.00 1.95 -2.81
C VAL A 32 15.25 2.47 -4.24
N PRO A 33 15.36 1.58 -5.25
CA PRO A 33 15.63 1.98 -6.62
C PRO A 33 14.68 3.06 -7.14
N ALA A 34 15.27 4.11 -7.73
CA ALA A 34 14.51 5.26 -8.23
C ALA A 34 13.45 4.86 -9.27
N GLU A 35 13.65 3.78 -10.03
CA GLU A 35 12.66 3.28 -10.99
C GLU A 35 11.33 2.86 -10.34
N VAL A 36 11.39 2.25 -9.15
CA VAL A 36 10.22 1.85 -8.36
C VAL A 36 9.54 3.09 -7.81
N LEU A 37 10.31 3.99 -7.18
CA LEU A 37 9.79 5.22 -6.58
C LEU A 37 9.19 6.17 -7.61
N LEU A 38 9.82 6.33 -8.78
CA LEU A 38 9.32 7.18 -9.87
C LEU A 38 8.03 6.64 -10.45
N THR A 39 7.88 5.32 -10.53
CA THR A 39 6.64 4.68 -10.98
C THR A 39 5.50 4.95 -10.00
N ALA A 40 5.74 4.80 -8.70
CA ALA A 40 4.77 5.11 -7.66
C ALA A 40 4.41 6.61 -7.60
N HIS A 41 5.40 7.50 -7.74
CA HIS A 41 5.17 8.95 -7.81
C HIS A 41 4.36 9.36 -9.04
N LYS A 42 4.60 8.73 -10.20
CA LYS A 42 3.78 8.97 -11.40
C LYS A 42 2.34 8.56 -11.16
N LEU A 43 2.12 7.39 -10.56
CA LEU A 43 0.78 6.90 -10.24
C LEU A 43 -0.02 7.89 -9.39
N LEU A 44 0.61 8.53 -8.39
CA LEU A 44 -0.04 9.51 -7.52
C LEU A 44 -0.52 10.78 -8.23
N ARG A 45 0.03 11.12 -9.41
CA ARG A 45 -0.37 12.33 -10.17
C ARG A 45 -1.71 12.19 -10.90
N ASP A 46 -2.16 10.96 -11.15
CA ASP A 46 -3.41 10.69 -11.88
C ASP A 46 -4.59 10.49 -10.91
N SER A 47 -5.56 9.65 -11.26
CA SER A 47 -6.63 9.20 -10.34
C SER A 47 -6.56 7.67 -10.19
N PRO A 48 -5.51 7.14 -9.54
CA PRO A 48 -5.34 5.72 -9.35
C PRO A 48 -6.46 5.12 -8.52
N ALA A 49 -6.91 3.94 -8.96
CA ALA A 49 -7.82 3.11 -8.20
C ALA A 49 -7.09 2.48 -7.01
N GLU A 50 -7.87 2.08 -6.00
CA GLU A 50 -7.38 1.39 -4.81
C GLU A 50 -6.43 0.21 -5.12
N SER A 51 -6.75 -0.62 -6.12
CA SER A 51 -5.90 -1.76 -6.51
C SER A 51 -4.52 -1.34 -7.01
N GLN A 52 -4.42 -0.22 -7.72
CA GLN A 52 -3.16 0.31 -8.23
C GLN A 52 -2.31 0.88 -7.09
N LEU A 53 -2.93 1.56 -6.13
CA LEU A 53 -2.25 2.08 -4.94
C LEU A 53 -1.69 0.95 -4.07
N ARG A 54 -2.49 -0.10 -3.83
CA ARG A 54 -2.05 -1.30 -3.10
C ARG A 54 -0.90 -2.00 -3.81
N LYS A 55 -0.98 -2.13 -5.14
CA LYS A 55 0.11 -2.72 -5.93
C LYS A 55 1.41 -1.91 -5.80
N ALA A 56 1.34 -0.58 -5.92
CA ALA A 56 2.52 0.27 -5.79
C ALA A 56 3.14 0.18 -4.37
N LEU A 57 2.30 0.12 -3.32
CA LEU A 57 2.77 -0.13 -1.96
C LEU A 57 3.49 -1.48 -1.85
N ALA A 58 2.89 -2.55 -2.36
CA ALA A 58 3.50 -3.88 -2.32
C ALA A 58 4.82 -3.93 -3.11
N ASP A 59 4.87 -3.31 -4.29
CA ASP A 59 6.07 -3.28 -5.13
C ASP A 59 7.22 -2.53 -4.42
N ILE A 60 6.94 -1.46 -3.65
CA ILE A 60 7.96 -0.77 -2.83
C ILE A 60 8.37 -1.62 -1.62
N LEU A 61 7.39 -2.17 -0.89
CA LEU A 61 7.65 -2.94 0.34
C LEU A 61 8.36 -4.28 0.07
N ALA A 62 8.32 -4.78 -1.16
CA ALA A 62 9.05 -5.97 -1.59
C ALA A 62 10.53 -5.71 -1.89
N CYS A 63 10.99 -4.45 -1.90
CA CYS A 63 12.41 -4.13 -2.06
C CYS A 63 13.21 -4.51 -0.80
N ASP A 64 14.42 -5.03 -1.00
CA ASP A 64 15.30 -5.46 0.10
C ASP A 64 15.64 -4.31 1.06
N GLU A 65 15.72 -3.08 0.57
CA GLU A 65 15.97 -1.88 1.38
C GLU A 65 14.85 -1.64 2.39
N MET A 66 13.63 -2.06 2.08
CA MET A 66 12.45 -1.96 2.94
C MET A 66 12.32 -3.13 3.92
N ALA A 67 13.27 -4.06 3.95
CA ALA A 67 13.26 -5.18 4.89
C ALA A 67 13.22 -4.69 6.35
N GLY A 68 12.23 -5.16 7.11
CA GLY A 68 12.01 -4.73 8.50
C GLY A 68 11.20 -3.43 8.64
N PHE A 69 10.81 -2.78 7.54
CA PHE A 69 9.81 -1.72 7.60
C PHE A 69 8.48 -2.27 8.13
N SER A 70 7.90 -1.55 9.08
CA SER A 70 6.53 -1.78 9.53
C SER A 70 5.90 -0.46 9.90
N PHE A 71 4.59 -0.36 9.69
CA PHE A 71 3.83 0.74 10.27
C PHE A 71 3.91 0.65 11.79
N LEU A 72 3.97 1.81 12.46
CA LEU A 72 3.93 1.84 13.92
C LEU A 72 2.65 1.13 14.38
N ARG A 73 2.82 0.09 15.21
CA ARG A 73 1.68 -0.72 15.67
C ARG A 73 0.65 0.14 16.39
N GLY A 74 -0.63 -0.05 16.03
CA GLY A 74 -1.74 0.74 16.56
C GLY A 74 -1.79 2.19 16.07
N SER A 75 -1.02 2.54 15.04
CA SER A 75 -1.24 3.77 14.29
C SER A 75 -2.42 3.61 13.32
N GLU A 76 -3.05 4.72 12.93
CA GLU A 76 -4.13 4.70 11.94
C GLU A 76 -3.71 4.05 10.62
N ALA A 77 -2.44 4.16 10.25
CA ALA A 77 -1.91 3.51 9.06
C ALA A 77 -1.80 1.99 9.24
N ASP A 78 -1.31 1.49 10.38
CA ASP A 78 -1.27 0.05 10.69
C ASP A 78 -2.69 -0.54 10.70
N ASP A 79 -3.63 0.11 11.40
CA ASP A 79 -5.03 -0.32 11.46
C ASP A 79 -5.67 -0.34 10.07
N PHE A 80 -5.47 0.73 9.29
CA PHE A 80 -5.99 0.81 7.94
C PHE A 80 -5.40 -0.29 7.05
N MET A 81 -4.08 -0.50 7.07
CA MET A 81 -3.40 -1.52 6.28
C MET A 81 -3.88 -2.93 6.63
N ARG A 82 -4.10 -3.23 7.92
CA ARG A 82 -4.70 -4.50 8.39
C ARG A 82 -6.12 -4.73 7.87
N THR A 83 -6.91 -3.66 7.69
CA THR A 83 -8.29 -3.80 7.16
C THR A 83 -8.35 -4.05 5.66
N ILE A 84 -7.24 -3.81 4.94
CA ILE A 84 -7.19 -3.90 3.48
C ILE A 84 -6.31 -5.04 2.97
N GLU A 85 -5.38 -5.56 3.77
CA GLU A 85 -4.72 -6.82 3.47
C GLU A 85 -5.81 -7.87 3.20
N PRO A 86 -5.82 -8.52 2.02
CA PRO A 86 -6.63 -9.72 1.88
C PRO A 86 -6.17 -10.65 3.00
N LEU A 87 -7.12 -11.24 3.72
CA LEU A 87 -6.92 -12.29 4.71
C LEU A 87 -6.22 -13.50 4.05
N THR A 88 -4.95 -13.36 3.68
CA THR A 88 -4.06 -14.45 3.30
C THR A 88 -3.30 -14.86 4.54
N ASP A 89 -4.05 -15.17 5.60
CA ASP A 89 -3.70 -16.21 6.55
C ASP A 89 -4.98 -16.71 7.22
N ALA A 90 -5.75 -17.48 6.46
CA ALA A 90 -6.74 -18.39 7.02
C ALA A 90 -6.28 -19.82 6.76
N THR A 91 -5.04 -20.18 7.15
CA THR A 91 -4.65 -21.60 7.28
C THR A 91 -3.46 -21.84 8.23
N ASP A 92 -3.41 -21.23 9.41
CA ASP A 92 -2.72 -21.81 10.57
C ASP A 92 -3.72 -22.23 11.67
N HIS A 93 -4.76 -22.96 11.24
CA HIS A 93 -5.68 -23.67 12.13
C HIS A 93 -5.72 -25.14 11.75
N GLN A 94 -4.58 -25.83 11.81
CA GLN A 94 -4.58 -27.29 11.92
C GLN A 94 -3.33 -27.86 12.61
N VAL A 95 -2.86 -27.22 13.69
CA VAL A 95 -1.91 -27.86 14.62
C VAL A 95 -2.44 -27.78 16.05
N LEU A 96 -3.61 -28.36 16.29
CA LEU A 96 -4.07 -28.84 17.61
C LEU A 96 -5.41 -29.55 17.41
N LEU A 97 -5.49 -30.80 17.88
CA LEU A 97 -6.65 -31.70 17.87
C LEU A 97 -6.80 -32.58 16.62
N SER A 98 -6.02 -33.68 16.56
CA SER A 98 -6.54 -35.04 16.59
C SER A 98 -5.43 -36.08 16.34
N GLY A 99 -5.24 -37.00 17.28
CA GLY A 99 -4.63 -38.32 17.05
C GLY A 99 -3.20 -38.48 17.50
#